data_AF-A0AAW6J7W1-F1
#
_entry.id   AF-A0AAW6J7W1-F1
#
_cell.length_a   1.000
_cell.length_b   1.000
_cell.length_c   1.000
_cell.angle_alpha   90.00
_cell.angle_beta   90.00
_cell.angle_gamma   90.00
#
_symmetry.space_group_name_H-M   'P 1'
#
loop_
_entity.id
_entity.type
_entity.pdbx_description
1 polymer ?
#
loop_
_entity_poly.entity_id
_entity_poly.type
_entity_poly.pdbx_seq_one_letter_code
_entity_poly.pdbx_strand_id
1 'polypeptide(L)'
;MKTNMGFTLIELIITVAIISILAAISINLYQSYMIKSRINSAFYEISEGIASYEINANHNYSLITTAEDISLQSSTHFCMISITTPDALGIANKAISCKLKNKNGLGNLAEIYFSRNTNGHFSCESIDIPNKFLPASCI
;
A
#
# COMPACT_ATOMS: atom_id res chain seq x y z
N MET A 1 -42.40 -3.51 -42.47
CA MET A 1 -41.02 -3.26 -42.94
C MET A 1 -40.16 -2.99 -41.71
N LYS A 2 -39.10 -3.77 -41.46
CA LYS A 2 -38.20 -3.53 -40.33
C LYS A 2 -37.16 -2.50 -40.76
N THR A 3 -37.19 -1.32 -40.15
CA THR A 3 -36.17 -0.29 -40.30
C THR A 3 -34.91 -0.78 -39.61
N ASN A 4 -33.85 -1.06 -40.36
CA ASN A 4 -32.55 -1.36 -39.79
C ASN A 4 -31.96 -0.06 -39.24
N MET A 5 -32.16 0.19 -37.94
CA MET A 5 -31.49 1.27 -37.19
C MET A 5 -30.05 0.84 -36.92
N GLY A 6 -29.22 0.88 -37.96
CA GLY A 6 -27.78 0.60 -37.87
C GLY A 6 -26.98 1.86 -37.58
N PHE A 7 -25.85 1.70 -36.92
CA PHE A 7 -24.84 2.75 -36.74
C PHE A 7 -24.09 2.98 -38.05
N THR A 8 -23.86 4.23 -38.46
CA THR A 8 -23.10 4.52 -39.67
C THR A 8 -21.60 4.32 -39.45
N LEU A 9 -20.87 4.00 -40.53
CA LEU A 9 -19.41 3.84 -40.47
C LEU A 9 -18.72 5.14 -40.01
N ILE A 10 -19.26 6.29 -40.40
CA ILE A 10 -18.71 7.60 -40.01
C ILE A 10 -18.94 7.89 -38.52
N GLU A 11 -20.12 7.55 -37.98
CA GLU A 11 -20.37 7.67 -36.54
C GLU A 11 -19.42 6.76 -35.74
N LEU A 12 -19.15 5.55 -36.23
CA LEU A 12 -18.21 4.64 -35.58
C LEU A 12 -16.79 5.20 -35.56
N ILE A 13 -16.32 5.77 -36.68
CA ILE A 13 -14.97 6.34 -36.75
C ILE A 13 -14.83 7.55 -35.82
N ILE A 14 -15.84 8.43 -35.77
CA ILE A 14 -15.82 9.62 -34.89
C ILE A 14 -15.85 9.20 -33.42
N THR A 15 -16.71 8.25 -33.05
CA THR A 15 -16.79 7.75 -31.67
C THR A 15 -15.49 7.11 -31.21
N VAL A 16 -14.85 6.28 -32.05
CA VAL A 16 -13.54 5.68 -31.74
C VAL A 16 -12.44 6.75 -31.61
N ALA A 17 -12.44 7.78 -32.47
CA ALA A 17 -11.47 8.87 -32.40
C ALA A 17 -11.57 9.63 -31.05
N ILE A 18 -12.79 9.93 -30.61
CA ILE A 18 -13.02 10.62 -29.33
C ILE A 18 -12.58 9.73 -28.15
N ILE A 19 -12.96 8.44 -28.14
CA ILE A 19 -12.58 7.51 -27.07
C ILE A 19 -11.06 7.36 -26.98
N SER A 20 -10.35 7.32 -28.11
CA SER A 20 -8.89 7.22 -28.14
C SER A 20 -8.20 8.41 -27.46
N ILE A 21 -8.69 9.62 -27.70
CA ILE A 21 -8.17 10.85 -27.07
C ILE A 21 -8.44 10.84 -25.55
N LEU A 22 -9.66 10.49 -25.14
CA LEU A 22 -10.00 10.41 -23.71
C LEU A 22 -9.19 9.32 -22.99
N ALA A 23 -8.99 8.17 -23.63
CA ALA A 23 -8.25 7.05 -23.06
C ALA A 23 -6.77 7.41 -22.83
N ALA A 24 -6.14 8.15 -23.75
CA ALA A 24 -4.75 8.57 -23.63
C ALA A 24 -4.47 9.43 -22.38
N ILE A 25 -5.44 10.23 -21.94
CA ILE A 25 -5.32 11.06 -20.73
C ILE A 25 -5.67 10.22 -19.49
N SER A 26 -6.74 9.43 -19.58
CA SER A 26 -7.32 8.70 -18.45
C SER A 26 -6.40 7.60 -17.91
N ILE A 27 -5.56 6.99 -18.75
CA ILE A 27 -4.70 5.88 -18.35
C ILE A 27 -3.69 6.28 -17.26
N ASN A 28 -3.02 7.43 -17.39
CA ASN A 28 -2.02 7.89 -16.43
C ASN A 28 -2.64 8.27 -15.08
N LEU A 29 -3.84 8.85 -15.13
CA LEU A 29 -4.61 9.21 -13.95
C LEU A 29 -5.05 7.95 -13.20
N TYR A 30 -5.62 6.97 -13.91
CA TYR A 30 -6.05 5.70 -13.33
C TYR A 30 -4.89 4.94 -12.67
N GLN A 31 -3.73 4.88 -13.33
CA GLN A 31 -2.53 4.26 -12.75
C GLN A 31 -2.12 4.92 -11.42
N SER A 32 -2.13 6.25 -11.35
CA SER A 32 -1.80 6.99 -10.12
C SER A 32 -2.77 6.68 -8.98
N TYR A 33 -4.07 6.58 -9.27
CA TYR A 33 -5.08 6.19 -8.27
C TYR A 33 -4.94 4.75 -7.80
N MET A 34 -4.63 3.82 -8.71
CA MET A 34 -4.37 2.42 -8.37
C MET A 34 -3.14 2.27 -7.47
N ILE A 35 -2.07 3.02 -7.73
CA ILE A 35 -0.87 3.03 -6.87
C ILE A 35 -1.23 3.53 -5.47
N LYS A 36 -1.94 4.66 -5.36
CA LYS A 36 -2.38 5.19 -4.06
C LYS A 36 -3.28 4.22 -3.30
N SER A 37 -4.21 3.57 -4.00
CA SER A 37 -5.10 2.57 -3.41
C SER A 37 -4.31 1.39 -2.84
N ARG A 38 -3.34 0.86 -3.59
CA ARG A 38 -2.46 -0.24 -3.14
C ARG A 38 -1.64 0.13 -1.91
N ILE A 39 -1.07 1.34 -1.89
CA ILE A 39 -0.30 1.83 -0.72
C ILE A 39 -1.20 1.98 0.49
N ASN A 40 -2.42 2.50 0.32
CA ASN A 40 -3.38 2.58 1.42
C ASN A 40 -3.77 1.19 1.92
N SER A 41 -4.04 0.22 1.04
CA SER A 41 -4.33 -1.16 1.44
C SER A 41 -3.15 -1.78 2.20
N ALA A 42 -1.93 -1.62 1.70
CA ALA A 42 -0.71 -2.04 2.38
C ALA A 42 -0.57 -1.41 3.76
N PHE A 43 -0.81 -0.10 3.88
CA PHE A 43 -0.81 0.63 5.14
C PHE A 43 -1.83 0.07 6.13
N TYR A 44 -3.05 -0.21 5.69
CA TYR A 44 -4.08 -0.78 6.56
C TYR A 44 -3.74 -2.20 7.02
N GLU A 45 -3.20 -3.05 6.14
CA GLU A 45 -2.75 -4.40 6.51
C GLU A 45 -1.71 -4.38 7.63
N ILE A 46 -0.69 -3.51 7.55
CA ILE A 46 0.31 -3.42 8.63
C ILE A 46 -0.21 -2.69 9.87
N SER A 47 -1.19 -1.80 9.73
CA SER A 47 -1.77 -1.07 10.86
C SER A 47 -2.57 -1.97 11.80
N GLU A 48 -3.15 -3.06 11.30
CA GLU A 48 -3.89 -4.04 12.10
C GLU A 48 -3.00 -4.70 13.16
N GLY A 49 -1.71 -4.90 12.86
CA GLY A 49 -0.75 -5.51 13.77
C GLY A 49 -0.26 -4.60 14.91
N ILE A 50 -0.55 -3.30 14.88
CA ILE A 50 -0.04 -2.32 15.85
C ILE A 50 -0.45 -2.68 17.29
N ALA A 51 -1.73 -2.99 17.50
CA ALA A 51 -2.24 -3.27 18.84
C ALA A 51 -1.63 -4.56 19.42
N SER A 52 -1.50 -5.61 18.58
CA SER A 52 -0.88 -6.86 19.00
C SER A 52 0.61 -6.69 19.27
N TYR A 53 1.30 -5.90 18.45
CA TYR A 53 2.70 -5.53 18.67
C TYR A 53 2.89 -4.82 20.01
N GLU A 54 2.03 -3.85 20.34
CA GLU A 54 2.11 -3.16 21.64
C GLU A 54 1.90 -4.08 22.83
N ILE A 55 0.89 -4.96 22.77
CA ILE A 55 0.63 -5.90 23.85
C ILE A 55 1.87 -6.77 24.07
N ASN A 56 2.45 -7.32 23.01
CA ASN A 56 3.60 -8.19 23.13
C ASN A 56 4.87 -7.42 23.57
N ALA A 57 5.05 -6.18 23.11
CA ALA A 57 6.21 -5.36 23.46
C ALA A 57 6.24 -5.02 24.95
N ASN A 58 5.07 -4.82 25.57
CA ASN A 58 4.96 -4.52 27.01
C ASN A 58 5.01 -5.76 27.91
N HIS A 59 4.66 -6.95 27.40
CA HIS A 59 4.69 -8.20 28.17
C HIS A 59 6.00 -8.98 28.00
N ASN A 60 6.28 -9.45 26.78
CA ASN A 60 7.41 -10.34 26.47
C ASN A 60 7.96 -10.01 25.07
N TYR A 61 8.68 -8.89 24.97
CA TYR A 61 9.18 -8.34 23.70
C TYR A 61 10.05 -9.32 22.86
N SER A 62 10.71 -10.29 23.50
CA SER A 62 11.56 -11.28 22.82
C SER A 62 10.80 -12.31 21.98
N LEU A 63 9.47 -12.33 22.06
CA LEU A 63 8.61 -13.23 21.28
C LEU A 63 8.14 -12.63 19.95
N ILE A 64 8.49 -11.37 19.65
CA ILE A 64 8.01 -10.69 18.44
C ILE A 64 9.05 -10.81 17.33
N THR A 65 9.09 -11.96 16.65
CA THR A 65 10.10 -12.23 15.62
C THR A 65 9.50 -12.36 14.22
N THR A 66 8.25 -12.78 14.13
CA THR A 66 7.56 -12.99 12.86
C THR A 66 6.22 -12.24 12.80
N ALA A 67 5.64 -12.17 11.60
CA ALA A 67 4.34 -11.54 11.39
C ALA A 67 3.22 -12.29 12.14
N GLU A 68 3.36 -13.62 12.24
CA GLU A 68 2.37 -14.49 12.88
C GLU A 68 2.28 -14.23 14.39
N ASP A 69 3.37 -13.80 15.03
CA ASP A 69 3.41 -13.42 16.46
C ASP A 69 2.50 -12.23 16.76
N ILE A 70 2.19 -11.41 15.75
CA ILE A 70 1.31 -10.23 15.86
C ILE A 70 -0.01 -10.41 15.08
N SER A 71 -0.39 -11.66 14.83
CA SER A 71 -1.61 -12.03 14.09
C SER A 71 -1.66 -11.53 12.64
N LEU A 72 -0.51 -11.23 12.03
CA LEU A 72 -0.41 -10.87 10.62
C LEU A 72 0.11 -12.05 9.79
N GLN A 73 -0.23 -12.04 8.50
CA GLN A 73 0.37 -12.93 7.53
C GLN A 73 1.69 -12.33 7.03
N SER A 74 2.77 -13.10 7.04
CA SER A 74 4.07 -12.67 6.49
C SER A 74 4.02 -12.29 5.00
N SER A 75 2.99 -12.71 4.27
CA SER A 75 2.85 -12.50 2.82
C SER A 75 1.39 -12.32 2.43
N THR A 76 1.01 -11.10 2.05
CA THR A 76 -0.35 -10.73 1.62
C THR A 76 -0.40 -10.45 0.11
N HIS A 77 -1.53 -9.99 -0.43
CA HIS A 77 -1.58 -9.61 -1.85
C HIS A 77 -0.71 -8.39 -2.16
N PHE A 78 -0.62 -7.42 -1.23
CA PHE A 78 0.08 -6.16 -1.44
C PHE A 78 1.50 -6.16 -0.84
N CYS A 79 1.71 -6.87 0.25
CA CYS A 79 2.89 -6.76 1.10
C CYS A 79 3.62 -8.09 1.30
N MET A 80 4.94 -8.00 1.43
CA MET A 80 5.73 -8.94 2.24
C MET A 80 6.02 -8.26 3.56
N ILE A 81 5.49 -8.81 4.65
CA ILE A 81 5.53 -8.22 5.98
C ILE A 81 6.72 -8.81 6.74
N SER A 82 7.58 -7.94 7.27
CA SER A 82 8.68 -8.29 8.17
C SER A 82 8.57 -7.53 9.48
N ILE A 83 8.87 -8.23 10.57
CA ILE A 83 8.77 -7.72 11.93
C ILE A 83 10.17 -7.61 12.52
N THR A 84 10.38 -6.54 13.28
CA THR A 84 11.62 -6.33 14.05
C THR A 84 11.31 -6.46 15.54
N THR A 85 12.10 -7.25 16.24
CA THR A 85 12.01 -7.38 17.70
C THR A 85 12.29 -6.03 18.38
N PRO A 86 11.48 -5.61 19.37
CA PRO A 86 11.80 -4.46 20.19
C PRO A 86 13.08 -4.71 21.00
N ASP A 87 13.84 -3.64 21.26
CA ASP A 87 14.93 -3.69 22.23
C ASP A 87 14.40 -3.71 23.68
N ALA A 88 15.29 -3.78 24.67
CA ALA A 88 14.93 -3.80 26.08
C ALA A 88 14.22 -2.52 26.58
N LEU A 89 14.26 -1.43 25.80
CA LEU A 89 13.56 -0.18 26.05
C LEU A 89 12.24 -0.10 25.25
N GLY A 90 11.88 -1.17 24.52
CA GLY A 90 10.71 -1.25 23.67
C GLY A 90 10.84 -0.47 22.35
N ILE A 91 12.01 0.01 21.98
CA ILE A 91 12.23 0.73 20.73
C ILE A 91 12.38 -0.29 19.61
N ALA A 92 11.73 -0.05 18.48
CA ALA A 92 11.91 -0.84 17.28
C ALA A 92 11.88 0.06 16.05
N ASN A 93 13.04 0.20 15.41
CA ASN A 93 13.10 0.78 14.08
C ASN A 93 12.54 -0.22 13.08
N LYS A 94 11.57 0.19 12.25
CA LYS A 94 10.83 -0.74 11.37
C LYS A 94 10.21 -1.90 12.14
N ALA A 95 9.52 -1.59 13.24
CA ALA A 95 8.77 -2.52 14.06
C ALA A 95 7.89 -3.45 13.22
N ILE A 96 7.11 -2.85 12.31
CA ILE A 96 6.28 -3.55 11.34
C ILE A 96 6.61 -2.94 9.97
N SER A 97 7.12 -3.74 9.04
CA SER A 97 7.49 -3.28 7.71
C SER A 97 6.76 -4.05 6.63
N CYS A 98 6.22 -3.35 5.64
CA CYS A 98 5.67 -3.92 4.42
C CYS A 98 6.54 -3.51 3.23
N LYS A 99 7.14 -4.52 2.59
CA LYS A 99 7.73 -4.37 1.26
C LYS A 99 6.65 -4.62 0.22
N LEU A 100 6.37 -3.62 -0.61
CA LEU A 100 5.34 -3.72 -1.63
C LEU A 100 5.75 -4.77 -2.68
N LYS A 101 4.85 -5.73 -2.95
CA LYS A 101 5.07 -6.76 -3.98
C LYS A 101 4.98 -6.17 -5.39
N ASN A 102 3.97 -5.34 -5.62
CA ASN A 102 3.79 -4.66 -6.91
C ASN A 102 4.41 -3.26 -6.85
N LYS A 103 5.52 -3.09 -7.57
CA LYS A 103 6.32 -1.85 -7.59
C LYS A 103 6.10 -1.02 -8.85
N ASN A 104 5.09 -1.36 -9.66
CA ASN A 104 4.84 -0.63 -10.91
C ASN A 104 4.49 0.84 -10.61
N GLY A 105 5.34 1.75 -11.07
CA GLY A 105 5.22 3.19 -10.81
C GLY A 105 5.78 3.67 -9.47
N LEU A 106 6.57 2.83 -8.78
CA LEU A 106 7.27 3.14 -7.52
C LEU A 106 8.78 2.84 -7.64
N GLY A 107 9.56 3.19 -6.61
CA GLY A 107 10.98 2.84 -6.54
C GLY A 107 11.23 1.35 -6.28
N ASN A 108 12.45 0.90 -6.58
CA ASN A 108 12.81 -0.52 -6.50
C ASN A 108 12.74 -1.08 -5.07
N LEU A 109 12.89 -0.23 -4.05
CA LEU A 109 12.83 -0.60 -2.63
C LEU A 109 11.58 -0.05 -1.93
N ALA A 110 10.48 0.13 -2.68
CA ALA A 110 9.23 0.65 -2.14
C ALA A 110 8.77 -0.13 -0.88
N GLU A 111 8.85 0.54 0.26
CA GLU A 111 8.59 -0.02 1.58
C GLU A 111 7.83 1.02 2.42
N ILE A 112 6.82 0.57 3.16
CA ILE A 112 6.11 1.35 4.16
C ILE A 112 6.24 0.64 5.50
N TYR A 113 6.55 1.36 6.56
CA TYR A 113 6.80 0.76 7.86
C TYR A 113 6.37 1.66 9.01
N PHE A 114 6.12 1.02 10.15
CA PHE A 114 5.94 1.67 11.43
C PHE A 114 7.17 1.49 12.30
N SER A 115 7.63 2.57 12.90
CA SER A 115 8.70 2.57 13.92
C SER A 115 8.10 2.90 15.27
N ARG A 116 8.48 2.13 16.31
CA ARG A 116 8.00 2.30 17.68
C ARG A 116 9.03 3.09 18.50
N ASN A 117 8.57 4.10 19.23
CA ASN A 117 9.39 4.84 20.18
C ASN A 117 9.25 4.32 21.63
N THR A 118 10.05 4.86 22.55
CA THR A 118 10.02 4.52 23.99
C THR A 118 8.67 4.76 24.66
N ASN A 119 7.84 5.65 24.09
CA ASN A 119 6.55 6.04 24.65
C ASN A 119 5.41 5.17 24.10
N GLY A 120 5.70 4.14 23.29
CA GLY A 120 4.70 3.29 22.63
C GLY A 120 3.94 3.99 21.49
N HIS A 121 4.48 5.07 20.94
CA HIS A 121 3.93 5.72 19.77
C HIS A 121 4.56 5.13 18.51
N PHE A 122 3.74 4.86 17.49
CA PHE A 122 4.22 4.44 16.17
C PHE A 122 4.27 5.62 15.20
N SER A 123 5.44 5.90 14.66
CA SER A 123 5.60 6.78 13.51
C SER A 123 5.54 5.95 12.23
N CYS A 124 4.73 6.38 11.27
CA CYS A 124 4.73 5.78 9.95
C CYS A 124 5.74 6.49 9.06
N GLU A 125 6.58 5.71 8.39
CA GLU A 125 7.60 6.20 7.46
C GLU A 125 7.62 5.32 6.21
N SER A 126 8.28 5.80 5.16
CA SER A 126 8.39 5.06 3.90
C SER A 126 9.73 5.26 3.22
N ILE A 127 10.09 4.31 2.36
CA ILE A 127 11.29 4.33 1.52
C ILE A 127 10.86 4.14 0.08
N ASP A 128 11.44 4.91 -0.85
CA ASP A 128 11.23 4.76 -2.30
C ASP A 128 9.76 4.93 -2.76
N ILE A 129 8.93 5.62 -1.96
CA ILE A 129 7.55 5.96 -2.28
C ILE A 129 7.40 7.50 -2.33
N PRO A 130 7.00 8.09 -3.47
CA PRO A 130 6.73 9.53 -3.55
C PRO A 130 5.60 9.97 -2.61
N ASN A 131 5.77 11.10 -1.92
CA ASN A 131 4.79 11.64 -0.95
C ASN A 131 3.37 11.80 -1.52
N LYS A 132 3.23 11.99 -2.83
CA LYS A 132 1.91 12.07 -3.51
C LYS A 132 1.04 10.83 -3.28
N PHE A 133 1.66 9.66 -3.09
CA PHE A 133 0.97 8.39 -2.93
C PHE A 133 0.84 7.95 -1.48
N LEU A 134 1.52 8.63 -0.55
CA LEU A 134 1.47 8.28 0.87
C LEU A 134 0.15 8.73 1.52
N PRO A 135 -0.34 7.98 2.50
CA PRO A 135 -1.42 8.43 3.36
C PRO A 135 -0.93 9.58 4.26
N ALA A 136 -1.83 10.45 4.68
CA ALA A 136 -1.49 11.66 5.46
C ALA A 136 -0.78 11.37 6.80
N SER A 137 -0.95 10.16 7.34
CA SER A 137 -0.30 9.68 8.57
C SER A 137 1.17 9.27 8.38
N CYS A 138 1.67 9.19 7.15
CA CYS A 138 3.01 8.67 6.80
C CYS A 138 3.86 9.69 6.00
N ILE A 139 3.56 10.99 6.12
CA ILE A 139 4.24 12.09 5.41
C ILE A 139 5.16 12.84 6.37
#